data_AF-K1T0D9-F1
#
_entry.id   AF-K1T0D9-F1
#
_cell.length_a   1.000
_cell.length_b   1.000
_cell.length_c   1.000
_cell.angle_alpha   90.00
_cell.angle_beta   90.00
_cell.angle_gamma   90.00
#
_symmetry.space_group_name_H-M   'P 1'
#
loop_
_entity.id
_entity.type
_entity.pdbx_description
1 polymer ?
#
loop_
_entity_poly.entity_id
_entity_poly.type
_entity_poly.pdbx_seq_one_letter_code
_entity_poly.pdbx_strand_id
1 'polypeptide(L)'
;MVNMFLTGFDATTLNTLWVDKNLRYHGLLQAYSRTNRILNSVKTYGNIVCFRNLEDATNKCLALFGDPTAKGVSILRPFEDYFDGYDEVKEDENGEERQEHVKGYTEYLEELRELAQPGEMPLTDADKKLFIKLFGGILKIRNLLTSFDQFAGQDPLSERNLQDYTSIYLSLRDWAKENAESGDKTNINDDIEFEMELVKQVEVNIDYIL
;
A
#
# COMPACT_ATOMS: atom_id res chain seq x y z
N MET A 1 -23.56 -25.62 3.34
CA MET A 1 -22.49 -25.94 2.38
C MET A 1 -21.15 -25.81 3.11
N VAL A 2 -20.58 -26.91 3.63
CA VAL A 2 -19.81 -26.83 4.90
C VAL A 2 -18.28 -26.89 4.78
N ASN A 3 -17.60 -27.25 3.68
CA ASN A 3 -16.11 -27.12 3.62
C ASN A 3 -15.53 -27.12 2.18
N MET A 4 -16.33 -26.85 1.15
CA MET A 4 -15.97 -27.23 -0.23
C MET A 4 -14.94 -26.29 -0.91
N PHE A 5 -14.80 -25.04 -0.46
CA PHE A 5 -13.86 -24.07 -1.05
C PHE A 5 -12.62 -23.78 -0.18
N LEU A 6 -12.49 -24.47 0.97
CA LEU A 6 -11.33 -24.32 1.87
C LEU A 6 -10.16 -25.24 1.49
N THR A 7 -10.39 -26.22 0.61
CA THR A 7 -9.36 -27.10 0.05
C THR A 7 -9.54 -27.20 -1.47
N GLY A 8 -8.62 -26.64 -2.25
CA GLY A 8 -8.57 -26.81 -3.70
C GLY A 8 -9.18 -25.71 -4.57
N PHE A 9 -9.72 -24.63 -3.99
CA PHE A 9 -10.18 -23.46 -4.77
C PHE A 9 -9.04 -22.44 -4.94
N ASP A 10 -8.81 -22.04 -6.20
CA ASP A 10 -7.75 -21.13 -6.64
C ASP A 10 -8.40 -20.01 -7.46
N ALA A 11 -8.59 -18.85 -6.85
CA ALA A 11 -9.06 -17.64 -7.53
C ALA A 11 -8.09 -16.51 -7.19
N THR A 12 -7.36 -16.03 -8.19
CA THR A 12 -6.36 -14.97 -8.04
C THR A 12 -7.00 -13.61 -7.70
N THR A 13 -8.24 -13.39 -8.13
CA THR A 13 -9.04 -12.17 -7.92
C THR A 13 -9.71 -12.09 -6.54
N LEU A 14 -9.66 -13.15 -5.73
CA LEU A 14 -10.31 -13.16 -4.42
C LEU A 14 -9.45 -12.36 -3.43
N ASN A 15 -9.95 -11.19 -3.03
CA ASN A 15 -9.32 -10.32 -2.04
C ASN A 15 -9.89 -10.56 -0.63
N THR A 16 -11.21 -10.60 -0.49
CA THR A 16 -11.87 -10.66 0.83
C THR A 16 -12.39 -12.05 1.19
N LEU A 17 -12.01 -12.56 2.37
CA LEU A 17 -12.54 -13.78 2.97
C LEU A 17 -13.36 -13.44 4.21
N TRP A 18 -14.65 -13.79 4.18
CA TRP A 18 -15.55 -13.67 5.33
C TRP A 18 -15.57 -14.97 6.13
N VAL A 19 -15.24 -14.91 7.41
CA VAL A 19 -15.08 -16.08 8.29
C VAL A 19 -16.06 -16.01 9.47
N ASP A 20 -17.07 -16.87 9.47
CA ASP A 20 -17.91 -17.19 10.64
C ASP A 20 -17.69 -18.64 11.10
N LYS A 21 -16.42 -19.00 11.29
CA LYS A 21 -16.03 -20.32 11.81
C LYS A 21 -14.91 -20.20 12.81
N ASN A 22 -14.90 -21.10 13.79
CA ASN A 22 -13.80 -21.23 14.73
C ASN A 22 -12.64 -21.98 14.07
N LEU A 23 -11.89 -21.28 13.20
CA LEU A 23 -10.71 -21.83 12.53
C LEU A 23 -9.56 -21.94 13.52
N ARG A 24 -8.78 -23.03 13.45
CA ARG A 24 -7.63 -23.27 14.33
C ARG A 24 -6.44 -23.80 13.53
N TYR A 25 -5.23 -23.39 13.92
CA TYR A 25 -3.95 -23.90 13.40
C TYR A 25 -3.90 -23.90 11.86
N HIS A 26 -3.52 -25.02 11.25
CA HIS A 26 -3.36 -25.18 9.80
C HIS A 26 -4.59 -24.78 8.98
N GLY A 27 -5.81 -24.98 9.50
CA GLY A 27 -7.03 -24.59 8.81
C GLY A 27 -7.21 -23.07 8.68
N LEU A 28 -6.64 -22.31 9.62
CA LEU A 28 -6.63 -20.84 9.60
C LEU A 28 -5.60 -20.34 8.57
N LEU A 29 -4.36 -20.83 8.64
CA LEU A 29 -3.29 -20.47 7.70
C LEU A 29 -3.63 -20.85 6.25
N GLN A 30 -4.22 -22.03 6.04
CA GLN A 30 -4.64 -22.49 4.72
C GLN A 30 -5.80 -21.66 4.14
N ALA A 31 -6.68 -21.12 5.00
CA ALA A 31 -7.76 -20.23 4.59
C ALA A 31 -7.21 -18.83 4.27
N TYR A 32 -6.31 -18.31 5.11
CA TYR A 32 -5.73 -16.97 4.98
C TYR A 32 -4.81 -16.87 3.75
N SER A 33 -4.03 -17.93 3.47
CA SER A 33 -3.22 -17.99 2.25
C SER A 33 -4.02 -17.98 0.94
N ARG A 34 -5.36 -18.16 0.97
CA ARG A 34 -6.20 -18.10 -0.25
C ARG A 34 -6.42 -16.67 -0.74
N THR A 35 -6.41 -15.70 0.16
CA THR A 35 -6.60 -14.27 -0.18
C THR A 35 -5.28 -13.61 -0.55
N ASN A 36 -4.15 -14.10 0.00
CA ASN A 36 -2.81 -13.54 -0.20
C ASN A 36 -2.11 -13.91 -1.52
N ARG A 37 -2.82 -14.37 -2.56
CA ARG A 37 -2.21 -14.48 -3.90
C ARG A 37 -1.92 -13.09 -4.43
N ILE A 38 -0.63 -12.77 -4.57
CA ILE A 38 -0.12 -11.57 -5.22
C ILE A 38 -0.57 -11.62 -6.68
N LEU A 39 -1.39 -10.67 -7.07
CA LEU A 39 -1.82 -10.49 -8.45
C LEU A 39 -0.97 -9.38 -9.06
N ASN A 40 -1.11 -8.16 -8.53
CA ASN A 40 -0.59 -6.90 -9.07
C ASN A 40 -0.31 -5.91 -7.90
N SER A 41 0.30 -4.74 -8.16
CA SER A 41 0.63 -3.72 -7.13
C SER A 41 -0.60 -3.17 -6.38
N VAL A 42 -1.78 -3.27 -6.99
CA VAL A 42 -3.10 -2.94 -6.41
C VAL A 42 -3.49 -3.90 -5.28
N LYS A 43 -3.20 -5.20 -5.42
CA LYS A 43 -3.58 -6.24 -4.45
C LYS A 43 -2.37 -6.61 -3.59
N THR A 44 -2.05 -5.72 -2.65
CA THR A 44 -0.89 -5.85 -1.76
C THR A 44 -1.17 -6.79 -0.58
N TYR A 45 -2.43 -7.01 -0.24
CA TYR A 45 -2.86 -7.85 0.89
C TYR A 45 -4.21 -8.52 0.60
N GLY A 46 -4.54 -9.54 1.38
CA GLY A 46 -5.85 -10.18 1.39
C GLY A 46 -6.66 -9.76 2.61
N ASN A 47 -7.86 -9.24 2.41
CA ASN A 47 -8.75 -8.84 3.50
C ASN A 47 -9.42 -10.05 4.15
N ILE A 48 -9.34 -10.16 5.48
CA ILE A 48 -9.96 -11.26 6.22
C ILE A 48 -10.86 -10.68 7.29
N VAL A 49 -12.16 -10.87 7.10
CA VAL A 49 -13.18 -10.34 8.01
C VAL A 49 -13.73 -11.47 8.85
N CYS A 50 -13.42 -11.44 10.14
CA CYS A 50 -13.82 -12.47 11.10
C CYS A 50 -15.00 -11.98 11.94
N PHE A 51 -16.10 -12.75 11.95
CA PHE A 51 -17.28 -12.47 12.78
C PHE A 51 -17.14 -12.98 14.23
N ARG A 52 -16.03 -13.64 14.54
CA ARG A 52 -15.67 -14.15 15.87
C ARG A 52 -14.27 -13.69 16.22
N ASN A 53 -13.99 -13.52 17.50
CA ASN A 53 -12.63 -13.21 17.95
C ASN A 53 -11.71 -14.42 17.65
N LEU A 54 -10.88 -14.28 16.62
CA LEU A 54 -9.87 -15.24 16.19
C LEU A 54 -8.45 -14.71 16.38
N GLU A 55 -8.28 -13.59 17.09
CA GLU A 55 -6.99 -12.92 17.27
C GLU A 55 -5.98 -13.84 17.97
N ASP A 56 -6.33 -14.36 19.14
CA ASP A 56 -5.49 -15.32 19.89
C ASP A 56 -5.12 -16.56 19.08
N ALA A 57 -6.08 -17.07 18.28
CA ALA A 57 -5.86 -18.24 17.45
C ALA A 57 -4.93 -17.92 16.27
N THR A 58 -5.03 -16.71 15.72
CA THR A 58 -4.16 -16.19 14.65
C THR A 58 -2.76 -15.99 15.19
N ASN A 59 -2.59 -15.26 16.30
CA ASN A 59 -1.30 -15.01 16.93
C ASN A 59 -0.57 -16.31 17.30
N LYS A 60 -1.28 -17.28 17.88
CA LYS A 60 -0.72 -18.61 18.17
C LYS A 60 -0.31 -19.37 16.90
N CYS A 61 -1.10 -19.28 15.83
CA CYS A 61 -0.77 -19.90 14.55
C CYS A 61 0.47 -19.25 13.93
N LEU A 62 0.58 -17.92 13.99
CA LEU A 62 1.74 -17.19 13.47
C LEU A 62 3.00 -17.47 14.29
N ALA A 63 2.90 -17.55 15.62
CA ALA A 63 4.03 -17.95 16.46
C ALA A 63 4.51 -19.39 16.19
N LEU A 64 3.62 -20.28 15.76
CA LEU A 64 3.93 -21.69 15.48
C LEU A 64 4.45 -21.95 14.05
N PHE A 65 4.04 -21.14 13.06
CA PHE A 65 4.33 -21.37 11.64
C PHE A 65 5.02 -20.19 10.94
N GLY A 66 5.13 -19.04 11.61
CA GLY A 66 5.86 -17.89 11.13
C GLY A 66 7.35 -18.09 11.37
N ASP A 67 8.11 -18.10 10.28
CA ASP A 67 9.54 -17.85 10.37
C ASP A 67 9.72 -16.38 10.81
N PRO A 68 10.56 -16.06 11.83
CA PRO A 68 10.85 -14.68 12.21
C PRO A 68 11.31 -13.82 11.02
N THR A 69 11.82 -14.47 9.97
CA THR A 69 12.31 -13.86 8.73
C THR A 69 11.38 -14.01 7.54
N ALA A 70 10.24 -14.71 7.66
CA ALA A 70 9.31 -14.92 6.55
C ALA A 70 8.56 -13.62 6.23
N LYS A 71 8.93 -13.04 5.09
CA LYS A 71 8.28 -11.93 4.36
C LYS A 71 6.78 -12.14 4.01
N GLY A 72 6.09 -13.12 4.60
CA GLY A 72 4.80 -13.61 4.12
C GLY A 72 3.59 -13.35 5.03
N VAL A 73 3.78 -13.01 6.31
CA VAL A 73 2.66 -12.65 7.18
C VAL A 73 3.04 -11.49 8.09
N SER A 74 3.05 -10.28 7.53
CA SER A 74 2.99 -9.07 8.34
C SER A 74 1.53 -8.87 8.74
N ILE A 75 1.22 -8.95 10.03
CA ILE A 75 -0.04 -8.40 10.54
C ILE A 75 0.01 -6.91 10.23
N LEU A 76 -0.99 -6.40 9.52
CA LEU A 76 -1.08 -4.97 9.27
C LEU A 76 -1.05 -4.23 10.60
N ARG A 77 -0.24 -3.18 10.67
CA ARG A 77 -0.22 -2.30 11.84
C ARG A 77 -1.57 -1.58 12.00
N PRO A 78 -1.85 -0.99 13.17
CA PRO A 78 -3.02 -0.15 13.36
C PRO A 78 -3.13 0.96 12.31
N PHE A 79 -4.34 1.47 12.11
CA PHE A 79 -4.61 2.60 11.21
C PHE A 79 -3.73 3.81 11.52
N GLU A 80 -3.58 4.14 12.82
CA GLU A 80 -2.81 5.30 13.30
C GLU A 80 -1.36 5.24 12.82
N ASP A 81 -0.70 4.09 12.89
CA ASP A 81 0.68 3.91 12.40
C ASP A 81 0.82 4.27 10.92
N TYR A 82 -0.15 3.89 10.07
CA TYR A 82 -0.10 4.22 8.64
C TYR A 82 -0.55 5.65 8.34
N PHE A 83 -1.39 6.23 9.20
CA PHE A 83 -1.96 7.57 9.02
C PHE A 83 -1.00 8.66 9.53
N ASP A 84 -0.50 8.51 10.75
CA ASP A 84 0.33 9.48 11.48
C ASP A 84 1.83 9.16 11.48
N GLY A 85 2.21 7.92 11.13
CA GLY A 85 3.60 7.45 11.18
C GLY A 85 3.93 6.75 12.50
N TYR A 86 5.05 6.04 12.54
CA TYR A 86 5.49 5.30 13.72
C TYR A 86 7.00 5.14 13.76
N ASP A 87 7.53 5.00 14.97
CA ASP A 87 8.94 4.67 15.18
C ASP A 87 9.11 3.15 15.27
N GLU A 88 9.88 2.58 14.34
CA GLU A 88 10.25 1.17 14.38
C GLU A 88 11.65 1.01 14.98
N VAL A 89 11.81 0.08 15.91
CA VAL A 89 13.13 -0.33 16.38
C VAL A 89 13.63 -1.43 15.46
N LYS A 90 14.70 -1.16 14.73
CA LYS A 90 15.42 -2.16 13.94
C LYS A 90 16.73 -2.50 14.63
N GLU A 91 17.01 -3.79 14.76
CA GLU A 91 18.32 -4.26 15.17
C GLU A 91 19.27 -4.28 13.97
N ASP A 92 20.43 -3.67 14.14
CA ASP A 92 21.50 -3.77 13.16
C ASP A 92 22.17 -5.12 13.14
N GLU A 93 22.96 -5.38 12.09
CA GLU A 93 23.82 -6.57 11.97
C GLU A 93 24.76 -6.74 13.18
N ASN A 94 24.99 -5.68 13.95
CA ASN A 94 25.81 -5.66 15.17
C ASN A 94 24.99 -5.83 16.47
N GLY A 95 23.66 -5.99 16.39
CA GLY A 95 22.76 -6.10 17.55
C GLY A 95 22.49 -4.78 18.27
N GLU A 96 22.75 -3.63 17.63
CA GLU A 96 22.40 -2.32 18.16
C GLU A 96 20.98 -1.93 17.71
N GLU A 97 20.14 -1.55 18.66
CA GLU A 97 18.79 -1.06 18.40
C GLU A 97 18.85 0.36 17.81
N ARG A 98 18.39 0.53 16.56
CA ARG A 98 18.19 1.83 15.92
C ARG A 98 16.69 2.14 15.83
N GLN A 99 16.29 3.31 16.31
CA GLN A 99 14.96 3.84 16.03
C GLN A 99 14.95 4.47 14.63
N GLU A 100 14.11 3.94 13.76
CA GLU A 100 13.85 4.48 12.43
C GLU A 100 12.40 4.96 12.36
N HIS A 101 12.22 6.25 12.11
CA HIS A 101 10.90 6.83 11.92
C HIS A 101 10.37 6.48 10.53
N VAL A 102 9.21 5.82 10.49
CA VAL A 102 8.51 5.49 9.26
C VAL A 102 7.39 6.49 9.06
N LYS A 103 7.49 7.25 7.96
CA LYS A 103 6.56 8.32 7.62
C LYS A 103 5.13 7.82 7.41
N GLY A 104 4.18 8.53 8.02
CA GLY A 104 2.75 8.36 7.84
C GLY A 104 2.17 9.07 6.62
N TYR A 105 0.92 8.77 6.31
CA TYR A 105 0.17 9.39 5.22
C TYR A 105 0.10 10.92 5.32
N THR A 106 -0.10 11.45 6.52
CA THR A 106 -0.18 12.89 6.77
C THR A 106 1.14 13.59 6.47
N GLU A 107 2.26 13.05 6.93
CA GLU A 107 3.60 13.57 6.66
C GLU A 107 3.92 13.58 5.16
N TYR A 108 3.60 12.50 4.45
CA TYR A 108 3.77 12.46 2.99
C TYR A 108 2.97 13.56 2.29
N LEU A 109 1.75 13.84 2.75
CA LEU A 109 0.91 14.91 2.19
C LEU A 109 1.43 16.29 2.52
N GLU A 110 2.00 16.50 3.71
CA GLU A 110 2.64 17.75 4.08
C GLU A 110 3.85 18.03 3.18
N GLU A 111 4.75 17.06 3.03
CA GLU A 111 5.90 17.17 2.13
C GLU A 111 5.48 17.42 0.67
N LEU A 112 4.42 16.76 0.21
CA LEU A 112 3.89 16.99 -1.13
C LEU A 112 3.36 18.42 -1.29
N ARG A 113 2.64 18.94 -0.29
CA ARG A 113 2.06 20.29 -0.31
C ARG A 113 3.12 21.38 -0.24
N GLU A 114 4.21 21.16 0.49
CA GLU A 114 5.37 22.05 0.51
C GLU A 114 6.08 22.08 -0.85
N LEU A 115 6.13 20.93 -1.53
CA LEU A 115 6.78 20.80 -2.83
C LEU A 115 5.95 21.39 -3.98
N ALA A 116 4.64 21.11 -4.02
CA ALA A 116 3.75 21.58 -5.06
C ALA A 116 2.28 21.64 -4.57
N GLN A 117 1.63 22.78 -4.83
CA GLN A 117 0.19 22.89 -4.62
C GLN A 117 -0.58 22.06 -5.68
N PRO A 118 -1.84 21.65 -5.40
CA PRO A 118 -2.65 20.96 -6.38
C PRO A 118 -2.74 21.76 -7.70
N GLY A 119 -2.38 21.12 -8.81
CA GLY A 119 -2.39 21.72 -10.14
C GLY A 119 -1.14 22.53 -10.51
N GLU A 120 -0.19 22.70 -9.59
CA GLU A 120 1.08 23.37 -9.84
C GLU A 120 2.19 22.37 -10.21
N MET A 121 2.88 22.61 -11.33
CA MET A 121 3.94 21.71 -11.77
C MET A 121 5.26 22.01 -11.02
N PRO A 122 5.98 20.98 -10.51
CA PRO A 122 7.27 21.18 -9.88
C PRO A 122 8.26 21.88 -10.81
N LEU A 123 8.97 22.89 -10.27
CA LEU A 123 9.79 23.82 -11.04
C LEU A 123 11.09 23.18 -11.54
N THR A 124 11.82 22.50 -10.66
CA THR A 124 13.12 21.90 -11.00
C THR A 124 13.01 20.41 -11.29
N ASP A 125 13.97 19.87 -12.04
CA ASP A 125 14.02 18.43 -12.31
C ASP A 125 14.22 17.60 -11.03
N ALA A 126 14.88 18.16 -10.01
CA ALA A 126 14.98 17.53 -8.69
C ALA A 126 13.59 17.46 -8.01
N ASP A 127 12.83 18.54 -8.04
CA ASP A 127 11.48 18.60 -7.46
C ASP A 127 10.52 17.66 -8.19
N LYS A 128 10.62 17.56 -9.52
CA LYS A 128 9.84 16.60 -10.31
C LYS A 128 10.09 15.16 -9.85
N LYS A 129 11.35 14.79 -9.63
CA LYS A 129 11.72 13.45 -9.13
C LYS A 129 11.22 13.20 -7.72
N LEU A 130 11.36 14.20 -6.84
CA LEU A 130 10.86 14.13 -5.48
C LEU A 130 9.34 13.98 -5.46
N PHE A 131 8.63 14.72 -6.30
CA PHE A 131 7.18 14.62 -6.46
C PHE A 131 6.76 13.20 -6.86
N ILE A 132 7.45 12.58 -7.83
CA ILE A 132 7.13 11.22 -8.27
C ILE A 132 7.30 10.22 -7.11
N LYS A 133 8.39 10.34 -6.34
CA LYS A 133 8.64 9.47 -5.18
C LYS A 133 7.59 9.66 -4.07
N LEU A 134 7.27 10.91 -3.72
CA LEU A 134 6.29 11.24 -2.70
C LEU A 134 4.88 10.80 -3.11
N PHE A 135 4.42 11.20 -4.29
CA PHE A 135 3.06 10.87 -4.75
C PHE A 135 2.87 9.36 -4.98
N GLY A 136 3.90 8.66 -5.47
CA GLY A 136 3.87 7.19 -5.52
C GLY A 136 3.71 6.55 -4.15
N GLY A 137 4.42 7.06 -3.13
CA GLY A 137 4.25 6.65 -1.73
C GLY A 137 2.85 6.92 -1.20
N ILE A 138 2.30 8.10 -1.47
CA ILE A 138 0.93 8.49 -1.12
C ILE A 138 -0.09 7.53 -1.74
N LEU A 139 0.05 7.18 -3.02
CA LEU A 139 -0.84 6.23 -3.69
C LEU A 139 -0.80 4.85 -3.00
N LYS A 140 0.38 4.36 -2.63
CA LYS A 140 0.54 3.07 -1.93
C LYS A 140 -0.11 3.09 -0.55
N ILE A 141 0.21 4.08 0.27
CA ILE A 141 -0.32 4.20 1.63
C ILE A 141 -1.83 4.42 1.59
N ARG A 142 -2.32 5.27 0.68
CA ARG A 142 -3.76 5.48 0.48
C ARG A 142 -4.47 4.19 0.09
N ASN A 143 -3.91 3.41 -0.85
CA ASN A 143 -4.49 2.11 -1.21
C ASN A 143 -4.55 1.14 -0.02
N LEU A 144 -3.57 1.20 0.89
CA LEU A 144 -3.63 0.45 2.14
C LEU A 144 -4.70 1.00 3.09
N LEU A 145 -4.75 2.32 3.29
CA LEU A 145 -5.71 2.99 4.17
C LEU A 145 -7.16 2.81 3.72
N THR A 146 -7.44 2.68 2.42
CA THR A 146 -8.81 2.44 1.91
C THR A 146 -9.44 1.14 2.39
N SER A 147 -8.67 0.19 2.90
CA SER A 147 -9.23 -1.02 3.54
C SER A 147 -9.61 -0.84 5.01
N PHE A 148 -9.29 0.30 5.62
CA PHE A 148 -9.71 0.63 6.98
C PHE A 148 -11.01 1.44 6.94
N ASP A 149 -12.01 1.00 7.70
CA ASP A 149 -13.31 1.68 7.80
C ASP A 149 -13.19 3.15 8.25
N GLN A 150 -12.16 3.46 9.04
CA GLN A 150 -11.89 4.80 9.57
C GLN A 150 -11.48 5.81 8.49
N PHE A 151 -10.88 5.35 7.39
CA PHE A 151 -10.28 6.23 6.38
C PHE A 151 -11.31 7.03 5.60
N ALA A 152 -12.49 6.46 5.33
CA ALA A 152 -13.53 7.09 4.50
C ALA A 152 -13.98 8.48 5.00
N GLY A 153 -13.84 8.77 6.30
CA GLY A 153 -14.16 10.07 6.89
C GLY A 153 -12.95 10.93 7.27
N GLN A 154 -11.72 10.44 7.07
CA GLN A 154 -10.49 11.08 7.53
C GLN A 154 -9.51 11.41 6.39
N ASP A 155 -9.80 11.03 5.13
CA ASP A 155 -8.97 11.39 3.98
C ASP A 155 -8.89 12.93 3.83
N PRO A 156 -7.72 13.57 4.12
CA PRO A 156 -7.53 15.00 3.99
C PRO A 156 -7.27 15.42 2.55
N LEU A 157 -7.17 14.47 1.61
CA LEU A 157 -7.01 14.71 0.19
C LEU A 157 -8.37 14.60 -0.51
N SER A 158 -8.96 15.74 -0.87
CA SER A 158 -10.19 15.77 -1.66
C SER A 158 -10.01 15.09 -3.02
N GLU A 159 -11.10 14.55 -3.58
CA GLU A 159 -11.10 13.91 -4.91
C GLU A 159 -10.54 14.83 -6.00
N ARG A 160 -10.86 16.13 -5.93
CA ARG A 160 -10.34 17.13 -6.85
C ARG A 160 -8.82 17.28 -6.74
N ASN A 161 -8.29 17.45 -5.53
CA ASN A 161 -6.86 17.60 -5.34
C ASN A 161 -6.11 16.33 -5.75
N LEU A 162 -6.68 15.16 -5.47
CA LEU A 162 -6.15 13.88 -5.95
C LEU A 162 -6.08 13.85 -7.47
N GLN A 163 -7.13 14.29 -8.17
CA GLN A 163 -7.14 14.35 -9.64
C GLN A 163 -6.09 15.33 -10.17
N ASP A 164 -5.95 16.51 -9.55
CA ASP A 164 -4.97 17.52 -9.94
C ASP A 164 -3.53 16.96 -9.78
N TYR A 165 -3.22 16.31 -8.65
CA TYR A 165 -1.93 15.65 -8.45
C TYR A 165 -1.70 14.45 -9.38
N THR A 166 -2.74 13.67 -9.65
CA THR A 166 -2.67 12.54 -10.61
C THR A 166 -2.34 13.04 -12.01
N SER A 167 -2.94 14.17 -12.42
CA SER A 167 -2.67 14.80 -13.71
C SER A 167 -1.22 15.27 -13.84
N ILE A 168 -0.67 15.87 -12.78
CA ILE A 168 0.76 16.22 -12.71
C ILE A 168 1.62 14.96 -12.79
N TYR A 169 1.29 13.93 -12.02
CA TYR A 169 2.05 12.68 -11.98
C TYR A 169 2.12 11.99 -13.36
N LEU A 170 1.01 11.96 -14.10
CA LEU A 170 0.97 11.45 -15.47
C LEU A 170 1.81 12.30 -16.43
N SER A 171 1.76 13.63 -16.29
CA SER A 171 2.57 14.54 -17.10
C SER A 171 4.08 14.34 -16.84
N LEU A 172 4.46 14.13 -15.58
CA LEU A 172 5.85 13.86 -15.18
C LEU A 172 6.35 12.50 -15.69
N ARG A 173 5.47 11.51 -15.81
CA ARG A 173 5.81 10.23 -16.45
C ARG A 173 6.19 10.42 -17.91
N ASP A 174 5.40 11.18 -18.64
CA ASP A 174 5.65 11.40 -20.07
C ASP A 174 6.94 12.22 -20.27
N TRP A 175 7.15 13.25 -19.44
CA TRP A 175 8.44 13.95 -19.34
C TRP A 175 9.61 13.00 -19.04
N ALA A 176 9.47 12.08 -18.09
CA ALA A 176 10.54 11.15 -17.73
C ALA A 176 10.89 10.18 -18.87
N LYS A 177 9.89 9.73 -19.64
CA LYS A 177 10.08 8.89 -20.84
C LYS A 177 10.81 9.64 -21.95
N GLU A 178 10.38 10.87 -22.26
CA GLU A 178 11.02 11.69 -23.30
C GLU A 178 12.50 11.98 -22.99
N ASN A 179 12.83 12.21 -21.71
CA ASN A 179 14.23 12.41 -21.28
C ASN A 179 15.06 11.13 -21.35
N ALA A 180 14.47 9.96 -21.11
CA ALA A 180 15.15 8.67 -21.26
C ALA A 180 15.49 8.39 -22.74
N GLU A 181 14.62 8.76 -23.67
CA GLU A 181 14.82 8.58 -25.12
C GLU A 181 15.81 9.59 -25.72
N SER A 182 15.89 10.80 -25.16
CA SER A 182 16.73 11.90 -25.67
C SER A 182 18.23 11.74 -25.34
N GLY A 183 18.63 10.71 -24.59
CA GLY A 183 20.02 10.32 -24.40
C GLY A 183 20.85 11.19 -23.47
N ASP A 184 20.23 12.06 -22.67
CA ASP A 184 20.93 12.88 -21.68
C ASP A 184 21.31 12.00 -20.47
N LYS A 185 22.52 11.46 -20.51
CA LYS A 185 23.06 10.47 -19.56
C LYS A 185 23.42 11.06 -18.18
N THR A 186 22.58 11.91 -17.60
CA THR A 186 22.55 12.00 -16.14
C THR A 186 21.76 10.81 -15.63
N ASN A 187 22.51 9.73 -15.39
CA ASN A 187 22.14 8.37 -15.03
C ASN A 187 21.39 8.26 -13.68
N ILE A 188 20.27 8.97 -13.53
CA ILE A 188 19.49 9.14 -12.28
C ILE A 188 17.97 8.96 -12.55
N ASN A 189 17.56 8.47 -13.72
CA ASN A 189 16.15 8.13 -13.99
C ASN A 189 15.83 6.64 -13.77
N ASP A 190 16.85 5.78 -13.62
CA ASP A 190 16.67 4.33 -13.41
C ASP A 190 16.03 3.98 -12.06
N ASP A 191 15.97 4.92 -11.11
CA ASP A 191 15.47 4.72 -9.74
C ASP A 191 14.05 5.29 -9.54
N ILE A 192 13.30 5.49 -10.63
CA ILE A 192 11.94 6.05 -10.59
C ILE A 192 10.95 5.00 -11.06
N GLU A 193 10.24 4.40 -10.11
CA GLU A 193 9.14 3.47 -10.38
C GLU A 193 7.80 4.23 -10.35
N PHE A 194 6.98 4.04 -11.40
CA PHE A 194 5.67 4.67 -11.51
C PHE A 194 4.56 3.70 -11.14
N GLU A 195 3.68 4.11 -10.23
CA GLU A 195 2.57 3.30 -9.70
C GLU A 195 1.35 3.30 -10.64
N MET A 196 1.55 2.88 -11.88
CA MET A 196 0.56 3.02 -12.96
C MET A 196 -0.74 2.23 -12.74
N GLU A 197 -0.69 1.15 -11.97
CA GLU A 197 -1.88 0.36 -11.67
C GLU A 197 -2.75 1.03 -10.61
N LEU A 198 -2.13 1.68 -9.61
CA LEU A 198 -2.84 2.48 -8.60
C LEU A 198 -3.51 3.69 -9.24
N VAL A 199 -2.84 4.35 -10.20
CA VAL A 199 -3.42 5.47 -10.95
C VAL A 199 -4.67 5.04 -11.73
N LYS A 200 -4.62 3.90 -12.44
CA LYS A 200 -5.78 3.38 -13.18
C LYS A 200 -6.98 3.08 -12.28
N GLN A 201 -6.74 2.58 -11.07
CA GLN A 201 -7.81 2.33 -10.10
C GLN A 201 -8.48 3.63 -9.64
N VAL A 202 -7.70 4.70 -9.46
CA VAL A 202 -8.23 6.03 -9.10
C VAL A 202 -9.09 6.58 -10.23
N GLU A 203 -8.65 6.52 -11.49
CA GLU A 203 -9.44 6.97 -12.66
C GLU A 203 -10.79 6.26 -12.74
N VAL A 204 -10.80 4.92 -12.61
CA VAL A 204 -12.04 4.13 -12.65
C VAL A 204 -13.01 4.50 -11.52
N ASN A 205 -12.50 4.79 -10.32
CA ASN A 205 -13.34 5.19 -9.20
C ASN A 205 -14.00 6.56 -9.43
N ILE A 206 -13.31 7.51 -10.06
CA ILE A 206 -13.83 8.86 -10.35
C ILE A 206 -14.89 8.81 -11.46
N ASP A 207 -14.62 8.08 -12.56
CA ASP A 207 -15.53 7.98 -13.71
C ASP A 207 -16.88 7.33 -13.35
N TYR A 208 -16.94 6.54 -12.28
CA TYR A 208 -18.16 5.85 -11.85
C TYR A 208 -19.11 6.73 -11.01
N ILE A 209 -18.66 7.92 -10.58
CA ILE A 209 -19.42 8.84 -9.71
C ILE A 209 -20.14 9.96 -10.52
N LEU A 210 -19.83 10.10 -11.82
CA LEU A 210 -20.44 11.10 -12.72
C LEU A 210 -21.76 10.64 -13.37
#